data_AF-A0A7W1TCY3-F1
#
_entry.id   AF-A0A7W1TCY3-F1
#
_cell.length_a   1.000
_cell.length_b   1.000
_cell.length_c   1.000
_cell.angle_alpha   90.00
_cell.angle_beta   90.00
_cell.angle_gamma   90.00
#
_symmetry.space_group_name_H-M   'P 1'
#
loop_
_entity.id
_entity.type
_entity.pdbx_description
1 polymer ?
#
loop_
_entity_poly.entity_id
_entity_poly.type
_entity_poly.pdbx_seq_one_letter_code
_entity_poly.pdbx_strand_id
1 'polypeptide(L)'
;MISARTGLRLTSLVSLLAAVAGAGAADLAPGLVGEYFAMDGGVADFPALAADKKPTLVRIDKDINFASTDGEFHKTRLSTDFYARWTGVLHIEKAGTYTLATESDDGSRVSVDGKQVVDNGGPHAMIRKEGQVELGAGDHPILVEYYQGTGGAGCRLLWKAPGGGDDIPVPGGALKHANGAEAQIAWDQAAWKKRKGSGGSASGWFYEMQYGPFIADTIEAPGKNIAIKGTAVKLTAAATGDEAAVVGAVAFDSDLLRVSAGWTGGYLELKGVAYDGAHGVPGPLVSGTQMFGTPVGPGWAKGDSFADPRSEPFGPLPADWAHFKGLYQYGDQVVFSYSVGGGAVLELPAFEGAGKAISRTFNLSGFAAAATMVVAELPEGKG
;
A
#
# COMPACT_ATOMS: atom_id res chain seq x y z
N MET A 1 -49.22 3.36 43.03
CA MET A 1 -49.13 2.56 41.79
C MET A 1 -47.67 2.48 41.39
N ILE A 2 -47.12 1.27 41.47
CA ILE A 2 -45.74 0.92 41.11
C ILE A 2 -45.71 0.67 39.59
N SER A 3 -44.70 1.20 38.90
CA SER A 3 -43.71 0.42 38.16
C SER A 3 -43.07 1.30 37.08
N ALA A 4 -41.82 1.70 37.33
CA ALA A 4 -40.88 2.10 36.30
C ALA A 4 -40.44 0.85 35.54
N ARG A 5 -40.51 0.88 34.20
CA ARG A 5 -39.85 -0.11 33.34
C ARG A 5 -38.56 0.47 32.80
N THR A 6 -37.47 0.09 33.45
CA THR A 6 -36.10 0.15 32.93
C THR A 6 -35.97 -0.88 31.81
N GLY A 7 -35.57 -0.47 30.62
CA GLY A 7 -35.32 -1.34 29.47
C GLY A 7 -33.87 -1.22 29.02
N LEU A 8 -33.00 -2.02 29.64
CA LEU A 8 -31.60 -2.20 29.28
C LEU A 8 -31.49 -2.85 27.89
N ARG A 9 -30.75 -2.23 26.96
CA ARG A 9 -30.24 -2.88 25.74
C ARG A 9 -28.77 -2.48 25.53
N LEU A 10 -27.90 -3.17 26.25
CA LEU A 10 -26.46 -3.14 26.07
C LEU A 10 -25.98 -4.60 26.12
N THR A 11 -26.15 -5.35 25.02
CA THR A 11 -25.86 -6.80 25.01
C THR A 11 -24.97 -7.30 23.87
N SER A 12 -24.35 -6.43 23.07
CA SER A 12 -23.38 -6.89 22.05
C SER A 12 -21.98 -6.27 22.12
N LEU A 13 -21.74 -5.14 22.80
CA LEU A 13 -20.36 -4.63 22.98
C LEU A 13 -19.61 -5.30 24.14
N VAL A 14 -20.32 -5.68 25.21
CA VAL A 14 -19.70 -6.21 26.44
C VAL A 14 -19.20 -7.64 26.26
N SER A 15 -19.83 -8.43 25.39
CA SER A 15 -19.54 -9.86 25.24
C SER A 15 -18.21 -10.16 24.54
N LEU A 16 -17.71 -9.26 23.69
CA LEU A 16 -16.43 -9.46 22.98
C LEU A 16 -15.24 -8.85 23.74
N LEU A 17 -15.41 -7.71 24.42
CA LEU A 17 -14.37 -7.18 25.32
C LEU A 17 -14.10 -8.14 26.50
N ALA A 18 -15.12 -8.85 26.98
CA ALA A 18 -14.96 -9.84 28.05
C ALA A 18 -14.13 -11.07 27.63
N ALA A 19 -14.08 -11.42 26.33
CA ALA A 19 -13.26 -12.53 25.84
C ALA A 19 -11.76 -12.20 25.86
N VAL A 20 -11.40 -10.92 25.67
CA VAL A 20 -10.00 -10.46 25.71
C VAL A 20 -9.48 -10.37 27.15
N ALA A 21 -10.33 -10.06 28.13
CA ALA A 21 -9.94 -9.99 29.54
C ALA A 21 -9.68 -11.37 30.19
N GLY A 22 -10.09 -12.47 29.54
CA GLY A 22 -9.96 -13.84 30.06
C GLY A 22 -8.86 -14.68 29.42
N ALA A 23 -8.27 -14.23 28.30
CA ALA A 23 -7.16 -14.92 27.67
C ALA A 23 -5.86 -14.57 28.41
N GLY A 24 -5.29 -15.54 29.15
CA GLY A 24 -3.93 -15.39 29.65
C GLY A 24 -2.97 -15.09 28.49
N ALA A 25 -1.91 -14.32 28.75
CA ALA A 25 -0.93 -13.81 27.78
C ALA A 25 -0.20 -14.87 26.90
N ALA A 26 -0.55 -16.15 26.99
CA ALA A 26 0.14 -17.27 26.36
C ALA A 26 -0.44 -17.72 25.00
N ASP A 27 -1.55 -17.16 24.52
CA ASP A 27 -2.21 -17.60 23.27
C ASP A 27 -2.62 -16.44 22.34
N LEU A 28 -1.79 -15.39 22.29
CA LEU A 28 -1.96 -14.27 21.38
C LEU A 28 -1.15 -14.48 20.09
N ALA A 29 -1.79 -14.26 18.94
CA ALA A 29 -1.18 -14.29 17.61
C ALA A 29 -1.13 -12.89 16.98
N PRO A 30 -0.20 -12.60 16.03
CA PRO A 30 -0.08 -11.27 15.41
C PRO A 30 -1.32 -10.83 14.60
N GLY A 31 -1.62 -9.54 14.62
CA GLY A 31 -2.72 -8.90 13.89
C GLY A 31 -4.02 -8.78 14.68
N LEU A 32 -5.00 -8.08 14.12
CA LEU A 32 -6.35 -7.90 14.69
C LEU A 32 -7.39 -8.73 13.91
N VAL A 33 -8.46 -9.13 14.58
CA VAL A 33 -9.62 -9.74 13.91
C VAL A 33 -10.43 -8.63 13.25
N GLY A 34 -10.44 -8.61 11.92
CA GLY A 34 -11.21 -7.70 11.09
C GLY A 34 -12.55 -8.31 10.69
N GLU A 35 -13.65 -7.65 11.05
CA GLU A 35 -15.01 -7.96 10.60
C GLU A 35 -15.49 -6.86 9.64
N TYR A 36 -15.87 -7.25 8.43
CA TYR A 36 -16.29 -6.35 7.37
C TYR A 36 -17.75 -6.58 7.01
N PHE A 37 -18.54 -5.53 6.96
CA PHE A 37 -19.98 -5.55 6.77
C PHE A 37 -20.35 -4.76 5.52
N ALA A 38 -20.95 -5.41 4.53
CA ALA A 38 -21.69 -4.71 3.49
C ALA A 38 -22.95 -4.04 4.09
N MET A 39 -23.14 -2.76 3.82
CA MET A 39 -24.25 -1.96 4.34
C MET A 39 -25.28 -1.72 3.25
N ASP A 40 -26.50 -2.19 3.47
CA ASP A 40 -27.61 -1.97 2.55
C ASP A 40 -28.18 -0.56 2.80
N GLY A 41 -28.26 0.27 1.75
CA GLY A 41 -28.83 1.63 1.86
C GLY A 41 -27.83 2.75 2.20
N GLY A 42 -26.54 2.45 2.17
CA GLY A 42 -25.45 3.41 2.38
C GLY A 42 -25.04 3.64 3.83
N VAL A 43 -23.88 4.25 4.03
CA VAL A 43 -23.33 4.58 5.36
C VAL A 43 -22.69 5.96 5.34
N ALA A 44 -23.07 6.80 6.31
CA ALA A 44 -22.56 8.17 6.44
C ALA A 44 -22.08 8.49 7.86
N ASP A 45 -22.27 7.54 8.79
CA ASP A 45 -21.87 7.59 10.20
C ASP A 45 -21.72 6.14 10.72
N PHE A 46 -21.15 5.96 11.90
CA PHE A 46 -20.97 4.65 12.54
C PHE A 46 -22.32 3.94 12.72
N PRO A 47 -22.54 2.79 12.04
CA PRO A 47 -23.84 2.15 12.03
C PRO A 47 -24.12 1.41 13.33
N ALA A 48 -25.37 1.47 13.79
CA ALA A 48 -25.88 0.51 14.77
C ALA A 48 -26.21 -0.81 14.06
N LEU A 49 -25.31 -1.78 14.15
CA LEU A 49 -25.52 -3.09 13.53
C LEU A 49 -26.70 -3.83 14.19
N ALA A 50 -27.61 -4.37 13.38
CA ALA A 50 -28.64 -5.28 13.86
C ALA A 50 -27.99 -6.52 14.49
N ALA A 51 -28.61 -7.07 15.54
CA ALA A 51 -28.04 -8.17 16.32
C ALA A 51 -27.76 -9.44 15.48
N ASP A 52 -28.47 -9.61 14.37
CA ASP A 52 -28.34 -10.71 13.42
C ASP A 52 -27.57 -10.34 12.14
N LYS A 53 -27.10 -9.10 12.00
CA LYS A 53 -26.27 -8.68 10.86
C LYS A 53 -24.91 -9.37 10.98
N LYS A 54 -24.67 -10.33 10.09
CA LYS A 54 -23.39 -11.02 9.99
C LYS A 54 -22.39 -10.19 9.18
N PRO A 55 -21.08 -10.26 9.51
CA PRO A 55 -20.05 -9.76 8.62
C PRO A 55 -20.14 -10.47 7.26
N THR A 56 -19.82 -9.72 6.20
CA THR A 56 -19.58 -10.24 4.85
C THR A 56 -18.21 -10.90 4.74
N LEU A 57 -17.23 -10.48 5.54
CA LEU A 57 -15.91 -11.11 5.61
C LEU A 57 -15.39 -11.03 7.04
N VAL A 58 -14.70 -12.08 7.48
CA VAL A 58 -13.89 -12.09 8.70
C VAL A 58 -12.50 -12.58 8.32
N ARG A 59 -11.46 -11.87 8.76
CA ARG A 59 -10.06 -12.27 8.58
C ARG A 59 -9.15 -11.65 9.64
N ILE A 60 -7.88 -12.05 9.62
CA ILE A 60 -6.83 -11.40 10.39
C ILE A 60 -6.13 -10.37 9.52
N ASP A 61 -6.06 -9.13 9.99
CA ASP A 61 -5.25 -8.06 9.40
C ASP A 61 -4.03 -7.82 10.27
N LYS A 62 -2.83 -7.97 9.70
CA LYS A 62 -1.55 -7.89 10.44
C LYS A 62 -1.25 -6.47 10.94
N ASP A 63 -1.74 -5.49 10.19
CA ASP A 63 -1.72 -4.07 10.53
C ASP A 63 -2.98 -3.41 9.96
N ILE A 64 -3.25 -2.19 10.41
CA ILE A 64 -4.26 -1.30 9.83
C ILE A 64 -3.49 -0.19 9.11
N ASN A 65 -2.93 -0.49 7.94
CA ASN A 65 -2.21 0.49 7.12
C ASN A 65 -2.72 0.48 5.67
N PHE A 66 -4.04 0.63 5.53
CA PHE A 66 -4.74 0.55 4.26
C PHE A 66 -4.65 1.88 3.52
N ALA A 67 -3.80 1.95 2.49
CA ALA A 67 -3.72 3.11 1.60
C ALA A 67 -5.06 3.38 0.90
N SER A 68 -5.28 4.65 0.54
CA SER A 68 -6.46 5.07 -0.20
C SER A 68 -6.54 4.37 -1.57
N THR A 69 -7.75 3.99 -1.96
CA THR A 69 -8.06 3.34 -3.24
C THR A 69 -9.44 3.76 -3.74
N ASP A 70 -9.61 3.97 -5.04
CA ASP A 70 -10.94 4.15 -5.66
C ASP A 70 -11.65 2.81 -5.98
N GLY A 71 -11.06 1.72 -5.50
CA GLY A 71 -11.40 0.36 -5.88
C GLY A 71 -11.84 -0.54 -4.75
N GLU A 72 -11.60 -1.84 -4.92
CA GLU A 72 -11.82 -2.81 -3.87
C GLU A 72 -10.92 -2.49 -2.66
N PHE A 73 -11.54 -2.28 -1.51
CA PHE A 73 -10.87 -2.06 -0.25
C PHE A 73 -10.15 -3.34 0.17
N HIS A 74 -8.86 -3.43 -0.15
CA HIS A 74 -7.90 -4.38 0.41
C HIS A 74 -8.38 -5.83 0.44
N LYS A 75 -8.82 -6.38 -0.70
CA LYS A 75 -9.26 -7.78 -0.88
C LYS A 75 -10.55 -8.16 -0.13
N THR A 76 -11.42 -7.19 0.16
CA THR A 76 -12.68 -7.42 0.87
C THR A 76 -13.88 -7.61 -0.06
N ARG A 77 -13.74 -7.34 -1.36
CA ARG A 77 -14.81 -7.20 -2.37
C ARG A 77 -15.81 -6.08 -2.06
N LEU A 78 -15.44 -5.14 -1.20
CA LEU A 78 -16.19 -3.95 -0.82
C LEU A 78 -15.45 -2.72 -1.33
N SER A 79 -16.16 -1.68 -1.76
CA SER A 79 -15.57 -0.40 -2.22
C SER A 79 -16.33 0.79 -1.68
N THR A 80 -17.65 0.69 -1.67
CA THR A 80 -18.58 1.67 -1.10
C THR A 80 -19.53 0.97 -0.16
N ASP A 81 -20.18 1.76 0.68
CA ASP A 81 -21.26 1.36 1.57
C ASP A 81 -20.88 0.16 2.44
N PHE A 82 -19.77 0.28 3.17
CA PHE A 82 -19.33 -0.76 4.09
C PHE A 82 -18.84 -0.22 5.41
N TYR A 83 -18.85 -1.09 6.42
CA TYR A 83 -18.31 -0.83 7.74
C TYR A 83 -17.31 -1.93 8.09
N ALA A 84 -16.23 -1.58 8.75
CA ALA A 84 -15.24 -2.50 9.27
C ALA A 84 -15.03 -2.24 10.77
N ARG A 85 -14.80 -3.31 11.52
CA ARG A 85 -14.28 -3.21 12.89
C ARG A 85 -13.15 -4.21 13.09
N TRP A 86 -12.08 -3.74 13.71
CA TRP A 86 -10.94 -4.55 14.10
C TRP A 86 -10.86 -4.62 15.61
N THR A 87 -10.75 -5.84 16.13
CA THR A 87 -10.70 -6.11 17.57
C THR A 87 -9.49 -6.95 17.93
N GLY A 88 -8.92 -6.67 19.10
CA GLY A 88 -7.78 -7.42 19.62
C GLY A 88 -7.08 -6.66 20.74
N VAL A 89 -5.77 -6.74 20.73
CA VAL A 89 -4.85 -6.22 21.75
C VAL A 89 -3.79 -5.36 21.08
N LEU A 90 -3.56 -4.18 21.66
CA LEU A 90 -2.39 -3.34 21.45
C LEU A 90 -1.37 -3.64 22.55
N HIS A 91 -0.21 -4.17 22.18
CA HIS A 91 0.90 -4.46 23.08
C HIS A 91 1.84 -3.26 23.19
N ILE A 92 2.07 -2.80 24.41
CA ILE A 92 2.92 -1.65 24.73
C ILE A 92 4.17 -2.14 25.47
N GLU A 93 5.34 -1.98 24.85
CA GLU A 93 6.61 -2.37 25.48
C GLU A 93 7.04 -1.35 26.56
N LYS A 94 6.82 -0.06 26.30
CA LYS A 94 7.25 1.04 27.16
C LYS A 94 6.06 1.90 27.55
N ALA A 95 5.77 1.95 28.85
CA ALA A 95 4.73 2.81 29.39
C ALA A 95 4.97 4.30 29.06
N GLY A 96 3.88 5.05 28.88
CA GLY A 96 3.90 6.50 28.74
C GLY A 96 2.73 7.04 27.91
N THR A 97 2.78 8.33 27.59
CA THR A 97 1.80 8.98 26.73
C THR A 97 2.06 8.66 25.27
N TYR A 98 1.12 7.97 24.63
CA TYR A 98 1.10 7.73 23.20
C TYR A 98 0.14 8.71 22.54
N THR A 99 0.50 9.22 21.35
CA THR A 99 -0.48 9.83 20.44
C THR A 99 -0.92 8.75 19.46
N LEU A 100 -2.20 8.38 19.48
CA LEU A 100 -2.80 7.54 18.45
C LEU A 100 -3.45 8.42 17.40
N ALA A 101 -3.39 8.02 16.14
CA ALA A 101 -4.03 8.73 15.06
C ALA A 101 -4.67 7.76 14.06
N THR A 102 -5.73 8.22 13.41
CA THR A 102 -6.23 7.61 12.19
C THR A 102 -6.07 8.56 11.02
N GLU A 103 -5.75 8.03 9.85
CA GLU A 103 -5.86 8.70 8.56
C GLU A 103 -6.88 7.88 7.77
N SER A 104 -8.04 8.44 7.42
CA SER A 104 -9.10 7.67 6.77
C SER A 104 -9.96 8.46 5.79
N ASP A 105 -10.57 7.73 4.86
CA ASP A 105 -11.59 8.13 3.89
C ASP A 105 -12.62 7.00 3.82
N ASP A 106 -13.84 7.09 4.34
CA ASP A 106 -14.43 8.14 5.17
C ASP A 106 -14.03 8.00 6.66
N GLY A 107 -15.01 7.80 7.56
CA GLY A 107 -14.86 8.01 8.99
C GLY A 107 -14.28 6.83 9.75
N SER A 108 -13.47 7.10 10.77
CA SER A 108 -12.86 6.09 11.65
C SER A 108 -12.81 6.53 13.11
N ARG A 109 -12.71 5.57 14.03
CA ARG A 109 -12.47 5.85 15.46
C ARG A 109 -11.68 4.73 16.12
N VAL A 110 -10.98 5.10 17.20
CA VAL A 110 -10.14 4.17 17.97
C VAL A 110 -10.53 4.23 19.43
N SER A 111 -10.75 3.08 20.03
CA SER A 111 -10.89 2.92 21.48
C SER A 111 -9.81 2.00 22.04
N VAL A 112 -9.23 2.40 23.16
CA VAL A 112 -8.27 1.59 23.93
C VAL A 112 -8.78 1.47 25.37
N ASP A 113 -8.73 0.28 25.95
CA ASP A 113 -9.30 -0.03 27.28
C ASP A 113 -10.77 0.41 27.42
N GLY A 114 -11.53 0.33 26.33
CA GLY A 114 -12.93 0.74 26.26
C GLY A 114 -13.17 2.26 26.25
N LYS A 115 -12.12 3.08 26.17
CA LYS A 115 -12.22 4.54 26.06
C LYS A 115 -11.89 4.98 24.64
N GLN A 116 -12.75 5.79 24.03
CA GLN A 116 -12.48 6.40 22.73
C GLN A 116 -11.31 7.39 22.85
N VAL A 117 -10.26 7.15 22.07
CA VAL A 117 -9.04 7.97 22.01
C VAL A 117 -9.06 8.86 20.77
N VAL A 118 -9.46 8.32 19.62
CA VAL A 118 -9.52 9.04 18.34
C VAL A 118 -10.94 9.03 17.82
N ASP A 119 -11.42 10.20 17.38
CA ASP A 119 -12.67 10.37 16.64
C ASP A 119 -12.39 11.10 15.33
N ASN A 120 -12.52 10.36 14.23
CA ASN A 120 -12.47 10.85 12.86
C ASN A 120 -13.80 10.53 12.17
N GLY A 121 -14.93 10.80 12.82
CA GLY A 121 -16.25 10.59 12.23
C GLY A 121 -16.65 11.61 11.17
N GLY A 122 -17.77 11.33 10.50
CA GLY A 122 -18.33 12.12 9.40
C GLY A 122 -17.82 11.70 8.02
N PRO A 123 -18.56 12.01 6.94
CA PRO A 123 -18.08 11.78 5.58
C PRO A 123 -16.98 12.79 5.23
N HIS A 124 -15.85 12.30 4.72
CA HIS A 124 -14.71 13.12 4.34
C HIS A 124 -13.70 12.34 3.50
N ALA A 125 -12.96 13.04 2.64
CA ALA A 125 -11.79 12.47 1.97
C ALA A 125 -10.69 12.08 2.97
N MET A 126 -9.60 11.46 2.51
CA MET A 126 -8.48 11.01 3.36
C MET A 126 -7.94 12.11 4.31
N ILE A 127 -8.36 12.08 5.57
CA ILE A 127 -8.01 13.08 6.59
C ILE A 127 -7.47 12.39 7.83
N ARG A 128 -6.48 13.03 8.46
CA ARG A 128 -5.86 12.59 9.71
C ARG A 128 -6.51 13.25 10.94
N LYS A 129 -6.81 12.44 11.97
CA LYS A 129 -7.17 12.88 13.33
C LYS A 129 -6.39 12.11 14.37
N GLU A 130 -6.20 12.70 15.55
CA GLU A 130 -5.41 12.11 16.62
C GLU A 130 -6.03 12.35 17.99
N GLY A 131 -5.54 11.57 18.96
CA GLY A 131 -5.80 11.75 20.38
C GLY A 131 -4.68 11.13 21.21
N GLN A 132 -4.52 11.61 22.44
CA GLN A 132 -3.51 11.12 23.35
C GLN A 132 -4.11 10.15 24.36
N VAL A 133 -3.33 9.14 24.72
CA VAL A 133 -3.69 8.15 25.73
C VAL A 133 -2.46 7.77 26.55
N GLU A 134 -2.63 7.70 27.88
CA GLU A 134 -1.61 7.19 28.77
C GLU A 134 -1.74 5.67 28.83
N LEU A 135 -0.69 4.94 28.46
CA LEU A 135 -0.68 3.48 28.43
C LEU A 135 0.40 2.94 29.36
N GLY A 136 0.05 1.88 30.09
CA GLY A 136 1.01 1.08 30.83
C GLY A 136 1.81 0.19 29.88
N ALA A 137 2.90 -0.42 30.37
CA ALA A 137 3.50 -1.53 29.64
C ALA A 137 2.59 -2.77 29.75
N GLY A 138 2.42 -3.51 28.66
CA GLY A 138 1.57 -4.69 28.59
C GLY A 138 0.49 -4.60 27.52
N ASP A 139 -0.53 -5.45 27.68
CA ASP A 139 -1.59 -5.65 26.70
C ASP A 139 -2.81 -4.78 27.01
N HIS A 140 -3.27 -4.02 26.02
CA HIS A 140 -4.43 -3.14 26.10
C HIS A 140 -5.47 -3.55 25.04
N PRO A 141 -6.74 -3.86 25.41
CA PRO A 141 -7.79 -4.07 24.43
C PRO A 141 -7.93 -2.87 23.49
N ILE A 142 -7.94 -3.13 22.19
CA ILE A 142 -8.11 -2.13 21.14
C ILE A 142 -9.32 -2.47 20.26
N LEU A 143 -10.09 -1.44 19.93
CA LEU A 143 -11.15 -1.46 18.93
C LEU A 143 -10.89 -0.33 17.94
N VAL A 144 -10.77 -0.68 16.66
CA VAL A 144 -10.75 0.29 15.56
C VAL A 144 -12.01 0.08 14.74
N GLU A 145 -12.73 1.15 14.46
CA GLU A 145 -13.92 1.13 13.62
C GLU A 145 -13.72 2.07 12.44
N TYR A 146 -14.27 1.70 11.30
CA TYR A 146 -14.18 2.44 10.05
C TYR A 146 -15.44 2.24 9.24
N TYR A 147 -15.91 3.27 8.55
CA TYR A 147 -16.92 3.12 7.52
C TYR A 147 -16.53 3.87 6.26
N GLN A 148 -17.03 3.36 5.14
CA GLN A 148 -16.89 3.98 3.84
C GLN A 148 -18.26 4.13 3.20
N GLY A 149 -18.63 5.38 2.92
CA GLY A 149 -19.82 5.73 2.16
C GLY A 149 -19.54 5.56 0.68
N THR A 150 -18.92 6.57 0.04
CA THR A 150 -18.69 6.61 -1.41
C THR A 150 -17.38 7.28 -1.76
N GLY A 151 -16.80 6.98 -2.92
CA GLY A 151 -15.53 7.58 -3.35
C GLY A 151 -14.34 6.71 -2.96
N GLY A 152 -13.20 7.34 -2.68
CA GLY A 152 -11.97 6.65 -2.29
C GLY A 152 -12.07 6.06 -0.89
N ALA A 153 -11.47 4.89 -0.68
CA ALA A 153 -11.52 4.15 0.59
C ALA A 153 -10.11 3.95 1.14
N GLY A 154 -9.84 4.40 2.36
CA GLY A 154 -8.54 4.23 3.02
C GLY A 154 -8.67 4.30 4.54
N CYS A 155 -7.83 3.55 5.27
CA CYS A 155 -7.80 3.60 6.73
C CYS A 155 -6.44 3.17 7.29
N ARG A 156 -5.72 4.10 7.92
CA ARG A 156 -4.45 3.83 8.59
C ARG A 156 -4.57 4.12 10.08
N LEU A 157 -4.07 3.21 10.91
CA LEU A 157 -3.82 3.40 12.33
C LEU A 157 -2.34 3.75 12.53
N LEU A 158 -2.10 4.95 13.04
CA LEU A 158 -0.78 5.50 13.26
C LEU A 158 -0.57 5.70 14.77
N TRP A 159 0.69 5.72 15.20
CA TRP A 159 1.03 6.15 16.55
C TRP A 159 2.31 6.97 16.60
N LYS A 160 2.48 7.63 17.73
CA LYS A 160 3.72 8.23 18.18
C LYS A 160 4.03 7.74 19.58
N ALA A 161 5.21 7.14 19.74
CA ALA A 161 5.66 6.61 21.01
C ALA A 161 6.03 7.71 22.02
N PRO A 162 6.07 7.41 23.33
CA PRO A 162 6.49 8.34 24.37
C PRO A 162 7.91 8.88 24.10
N GLY A 163 8.05 10.20 24.12
CA GLY A 163 9.32 10.89 23.83
C GLY A 163 9.38 11.55 22.45
N GLY A 164 8.33 11.40 21.63
CA GLY A 164 8.20 12.08 20.34
C GLY A 164 8.71 11.27 19.15
N GLY A 165 8.86 11.94 18.00
CA GLY A 165 9.19 11.31 16.71
C GLY A 165 8.15 11.57 15.64
N ASP A 166 8.35 10.93 14.48
CA ASP A 166 7.40 10.95 13.38
C ASP A 166 6.21 10.03 13.68
N ASP A 167 5.09 10.29 13.03
CA ASP A 167 3.99 9.34 13.02
C ASP A 167 4.39 8.14 12.17
N ILE A 168 4.23 6.95 12.73
CA ILE A 168 4.43 5.70 11.99
C ILE A 168 3.16 4.86 12.07
N PRO A 169 2.88 4.02 11.06
CA PRO A 169 1.88 2.96 11.21
C PRO A 169 2.16 2.16 12.46
N VAL A 170 1.11 1.82 13.22
CA VAL A 170 1.26 0.93 14.37
C VAL A 170 1.87 -0.37 13.88
N PRO A 171 3.08 -0.76 14.35
CA PRO A 171 3.75 -1.94 13.84
C PRO A 171 2.90 -3.18 14.07
N GLY A 172 2.82 -4.07 13.07
CA GLY A 172 2.00 -5.28 13.21
C GLY A 172 2.39 -6.18 14.39
N GLY A 173 3.65 -6.12 14.85
CA GLY A 173 4.09 -6.82 16.07
C GLY A 173 3.47 -6.28 17.38
N ALA A 174 2.97 -5.05 17.37
CA ALA A 174 2.24 -4.45 18.49
C ALA A 174 0.74 -4.79 18.47
N LEU A 175 0.23 -5.37 17.38
CA LEU A 175 -1.18 -5.75 17.25
C LEU A 175 -1.32 -7.26 17.39
N LYS A 176 -2.25 -7.70 18.23
CA LYS A 176 -2.47 -9.12 18.51
C LYS A 176 -3.94 -9.47 18.64
N HIS A 177 -4.28 -10.72 18.43
CA HIS A 177 -5.60 -11.28 18.70
C HIS A 177 -5.48 -12.59 19.46
N ALA A 178 -6.55 -12.98 20.17
CA ALA A 178 -6.63 -14.32 20.74
C ALA A 178 -6.67 -15.36 19.61
N ASN A 179 -5.83 -16.39 19.71
CA ASN A 179 -5.73 -17.43 18.70
C ASN A 179 -7.09 -18.09 18.42
N GLY A 180 -7.48 -18.15 17.15
CA GLY A 180 -8.77 -18.72 16.72
C GLY A 180 -10.00 -17.86 17.02
N ALA A 181 -9.84 -16.60 17.45
CA ALA A 181 -10.95 -15.68 17.70
C ALA A 181 -11.79 -15.42 16.45
N GLU A 182 -11.17 -15.34 15.28
CA GLU A 182 -11.82 -15.17 13.99
C GLU A 182 -12.70 -16.37 13.62
N ALA A 183 -12.33 -17.59 14.05
CA ALA A 183 -13.10 -18.81 13.80
C ALA A 183 -14.39 -18.87 14.64
N GLN A 184 -14.48 -18.10 15.72
CA GLN A 184 -15.69 -18.00 16.57
C GLN A 184 -16.75 -17.06 15.99
N ILE A 185 -16.42 -16.30 14.94
CA ILE A 185 -17.32 -15.31 14.36
C ILE A 185 -18.03 -15.91 13.15
N ALA A 186 -19.35 -16.08 13.26
CA ALA A 186 -20.17 -16.54 12.14
C ALA A 186 -20.37 -15.42 11.11
N TRP A 187 -19.91 -15.64 9.87
CA TRP A 187 -20.00 -14.66 8.79
C TRP A 187 -20.68 -15.23 7.53
N ASP A 188 -21.19 -14.36 6.68
CA ASP A 188 -21.99 -14.74 5.51
C ASP A 188 -21.10 -15.15 4.31
N GLN A 189 -20.53 -16.35 4.42
CA GLN A 189 -19.69 -16.94 3.37
C GLN A 189 -20.42 -17.12 2.04
N ALA A 190 -21.74 -17.34 2.07
CA ALA A 190 -22.54 -17.53 0.86
C ALA A 190 -22.72 -16.20 0.12
N ALA A 191 -23.02 -15.12 0.83
CA ALA A 191 -23.05 -13.77 0.26
C ALA A 191 -21.66 -13.37 -0.25
N TRP A 192 -20.60 -13.63 0.51
CA TRP A 192 -19.23 -13.32 0.08
C TRP A 192 -18.85 -14.02 -1.22
N LYS A 193 -19.13 -15.33 -1.34
CA LYS A 193 -18.85 -16.10 -2.57
C LYS A 193 -19.60 -15.57 -3.80
N LYS A 194 -20.82 -15.07 -3.61
CA LYS A 194 -21.63 -14.47 -4.68
C LYS A 194 -21.20 -13.03 -5.01
N ARG A 195 -20.60 -12.32 -4.06
CA ARG A 195 -20.12 -10.95 -4.24
C ARG A 195 -19.00 -10.95 -5.26
N LYS A 196 -19.19 -10.18 -6.34
CA LYS A 196 -18.13 -9.81 -7.28
C LYS A 196 -17.45 -8.57 -6.69
N GLY A 197 -16.12 -8.52 -6.72
CA GLY A 197 -15.41 -7.29 -6.39
C GLY A 197 -15.93 -6.14 -7.27
N SER A 198 -15.99 -4.94 -6.72
CA SER A 198 -16.17 -3.73 -7.51
C SER A 198 -15.03 -3.67 -8.53
N GLY A 199 -15.34 -3.68 -9.81
CA GLY A 199 -14.36 -3.44 -10.87
C GLY A 199 -13.82 -2.01 -10.72
N GLY A 200 -12.68 -1.91 -10.03
CA GLY A 200 -11.93 -0.72 -9.68
C GLY A 200 -10.82 -1.22 -8.76
N SER A 201 -9.58 -1.12 -9.22
CA SER A 201 -8.29 -1.55 -8.62
C SER A 201 -8.25 -2.71 -7.58
N ALA A 202 -7.43 -3.73 -7.92
CA ALA A 202 -6.89 -4.81 -7.09
C ALA A 202 -7.70 -6.12 -6.87
N SER A 203 -8.60 -6.52 -7.77
CA SER A 203 -8.99 -7.94 -7.88
C SER A 203 -8.88 -8.50 -9.30
N GLY A 204 -8.34 -9.73 -9.39
CA GLY A 204 -8.04 -10.44 -10.63
C GLY A 204 -6.94 -11.48 -10.42
N TRP A 205 -6.98 -12.59 -11.15
CA TRP A 205 -5.98 -13.68 -11.10
C TRP A 205 -4.55 -13.16 -11.28
N PHE A 206 -4.39 -12.07 -12.03
CA PHE A 206 -3.12 -11.40 -12.27
C PHE A 206 -2.52 -10.78 -11.01
N TYR A 207 -3.31 -10.24 -10.06
CA TYR A 207 -2.77 -9.78 -8.78
C TYR A 207 -2.35 -10.91 -7.83
N GLU A 208 -2.79 -12.14 -8.09
CA GLU A 208 -2.39 -13.34 -7.34
C GLU A 208 -1.12 -13.99 -7.93
N MET A 209 -0.69 -13.55 -9.11
CA MET A 209 0.52 -14.07 -9.75
C MET A 209 1.79 -13.62 -9.04
N GLN A 210 2.75 -14.54 -8.93
CA GLN A 210 4.09 -14.26 -8.48
C GLN A 210 4.96 -13.83 -9.66
N TYR A 211 4.95 -12.54 -10.01
CA TYR A 211 5.75 -11.99 -11.11
C TYR A 211 7.27 -11.95 -10.86
N GLY A 212 7.74 -12.37 -9.67
CA GLY A 212 9.14 -12.21 -9.29
C GLY A 212 9.53 -10.74 -9.09
N PRO A 213 10.81 -10.37 -9.31
CA PRO A 213 11.32 -9.05 -8.96
C PRO A 213 10.97 -7.95 -9.98
N PHE A 214 10.40 -8.27 -11.14
CA PHE A 214 10.01 -7.26 -12.13
C PHE A 214 8.85 -7.69 -13.04
N ILE A 215 8.23 -6.72 -13.70
CA ILE A 215 7.26 -6.90 -14.79
C ILE A 215 7.74 -6.07 -15.98
N ALA A 216 7.67 -6.65 -17.18
CA ALA A 216 7.89 -5.93 -18.43
C ALA A 216 6.55 -5.63 -19.10
N ASP A 217 6.26 -4.35 -19.38
CA ASP A 217 4.99 -3.88 -19.94
C ASP A 217 5.13 -2.46 -20.52
N THR A 218 4.07 -1.95 -21.14
CA THR A 218 3.89 -0.52 -21.38
C THR A 218 3.42 0.16 -20.09
N ILE A 219 4.35 0.83 -19.41
CA ILE A 219 4.15 1.38 -18.07
C ILE A 219 3.94 2.90 -18.16
N GLU A 220 2.91 3.42 -17.51
CA GLU A 220 2.71 4.87 -17.36
C GLU A 220 3.05 5.34 -15.95
N ALA A 221 3.96 6.29 -15.92
CA ALA A 221 4.23 7.12 -14.76
C ALA A 221 3.35 8.39 -14.78
N PRO A 222 3.19 9.06 -13.61
CA PRO A 222 2.49 10.33 -13.52
C PRO A 222 2.90 11.35 -14.60
N GLY A 223 1.94 12.19 -15.00
CA GLY A 223 2.17 13.19 -16.05
C GLY A 223 2.18 12.64 -17.48
N LYS A 224 1.59 11.47 -17.71
CA LYS A 224 1.56 10.77 -19.01
C LYS A 224 2.96 10.41 -19.53
N ASN A 225 3.87 10.10 -18.61
CA ASN A 225 5.23 9.73 -18.95
C ASN A 225 5.30 8.21 -19.18
N ILE A 226 5.16 7.81 -20.43
CA ILE A 226 4.99 6.41 -20.82
C ILE A 226 6.35 5.80 -21.19
N ALA A 227 6.67 4.66 -20.58
CA ALA A 227 7.71 3.75 -21.03
C ALA A 227 7.06 2.63 -21.86
N ILE A 228 7.12 2.74 -23.19
CA ILE A 228 6.44 1.80 -24.10
C ILE A 228 7.00 0.38 -23.92
N LYS A 229 8.33 0.28 -23.81
CA LYS A 229 9.04 -0.98 -23.52
C LYS A 229 9.64 -0.92 -22.13
N GLY A 230 8.76 -0.76 -21.16
CA GLY A 230 9.08 -0.57 -19.76
C GLY A 230 9.41 -1.87 -19.04
N THR A 231 10.26 -1.78 -18.03
CA THR A 231 10.52 -2.83 -17.04
C THR A 231 10.41 -2.21 -15.65
N ALA A 232 9.36 -2.54 -14.92
CA ALA A 232 9.16 -2.13 -13.53
C ALA A 232 9.88 -3.10 -12.59
N VAL A 233 10.94 -2.68 -11.93
CA VAL A 233 11.70 -3.47 -10.95
C VAL A 233 11.24 -3.11 -9.55
N LYS A 234 10.89 -4.11 -8.75
CA LYS A 234 10.57 -3.96 -7.33
C LYS A 234 11.84 -3.62 -6.56
N LEU A 235 11.73 -2.64 -5.68
CA LEU A 235 12.79 -2.29 -4.73
C LEU A 235 12.40 -2.79 -3.35
N THR A 236 13.28 -3.55 -2.73
CA THR A 236 13.09 -4.12 -1.40
C THR A 236 13.99 -3.40 -0.39
N ALA A 237 13.47 -3.13 0.81
CA ALA A 237 14.32 -2.68 1.91
C ALA A 237 15.19 -3.85 2.39
N ALA A 238 16.41 -3.59 2.85
CA ALA A 238 17.25 -4.60 3.47
C ALA A 238 16.50 -5.27 4.64
N ALA A 239 16.20 -6.56 4.52
CA ALA A 239 15.41 -7.29 5.50
C ALA A 239 16.25 -7.62 6.74
N THR A 240 15.67 -7.41 7.92
CA THR A 240 16.10 -8.08 9.16
C THR A 240 15.30 -9.37 9.39
N GLY A 241 15.02 -10.15 8.34
CA GLY A 241 14.17 -11.35 8.35
C GLY A 241 14.03 -12.03 6.98
N ASP A 242 13.19 -13.07 6.89
CA ASP A 242 13.15 -14.04 5.78
C ASP A 242 12.47 -13.57 4.47
N GLU A 243 11.76 -12.44 4.44
CA GLU A 243 11.26 -11.83 3.20
C GLU A 243 11.40 -10.30 3.23
N ALA A 244 12.02 -9.74 2.20
CA ALA A 244 12.24 -8.30 2.09
C ALA A 244 10.98 -7.59 1.58
N ALA A 245 10.45 -6.65 2.36
CA ALA A 245 9.26 -5.89 1.97
C ALA A 245 9.55 -5.03 0.74
N VAL A 246 8.66 -5.09 -0.26
CA VAL A 246 8.68 -4.17 -1.40
C VAL A 246 8.27 -2.79 -0.89
N VAL A 247 9.18 -1.83 -1.02
CA VAL A 247 9.04 -0.46 -0.49
C VAL A 247 8.88 0.57 -1.61
N GLY A 248 9.18 0.18 -2.85
CA GLY A 248 9.04 1.00 -4.03
C GLY A 248 9.38 0.25 -5.30
N ALA A 249 9.56 0.99 -6.39
CA ALA A 249 9.97 0.46 -7.67
C ALA A 249 10.63 1.52 -8.57
N VAL A 250 11.31 1.06 -9.62
CA VAL A 250 11.71 1.88 -10.77
C VAL A 250 11.13 1.31 -12.05
N ALA A 251 10.77 2.17 -12.99
CA ALA A 251 10.39 1.79 -14.35
C ALA A 251 11.51 2.22 -15.31
N PHE A 252 12.16 1.24 -15.93
CA PHE A 252 13.21 1.46 -16.93
C PHE A 252 12.65 1.29 -18.34
N ASP A 253 12.84 2.28 -19.20
CA ASP A 253 12.46 2.24 -20.61
C ASP A 253 13.64 1.71 -21.42
N SER A 254 13.51 0.49 -21.94
CA SER A 254 14.58 -0.17 -22.68
C SER A 254 14.78 0.37 -24.11
N ASP A 255 13.81 1.09 -24.67
CA ASP A 255 13.94 1.70 -25.98
C ASP A 255 14.72 3.02 -25.91
N LEU A 256 14.50 3.79 -24.83
CA LEU A 256 15.12 5.10 -24.61
C LEU A 256 16.30 5.09 -23.61
N LEU A 257 16.55 3.97 -22.93
CA LEU A 257 17.57 3.78 -21.89
C LEU A 257 17.52 4.84 -20.79
N ARG A 258 16.32 5.05 -20.26
CA ARG A 258 16.05 6.01 -19.18
C ARG A 258 15.23 5.35 -18.07
N VAL A 259 15.32 5.90 -16.86
CA VAL A 259 14.35 5.57 -15.81
C VAL A 259 13.19 6.55 -15.94
N SER A 260 12.03 6.08 -16.41
CA SER A 260 10.85 6.92 -16.60
C SER A 260 10.26 7.37 -15.26
N ALA A 261 10.33 6.51 -14.24
CA ALA A 261 9.98 6.86 -12.87
C ALA A 261 10.70 6.00 -11.83
N GLY A 262 10.96 6.58 -10.66
CA GLY A 262 11.20 5.88 -9.40
C GLY A 262 10.19 6.34 -8.35
N TRP A 263 9.58 5.43 -7.62
CA TRP A 263 8.50 5.72 -6.67
C TRP A 263 8.53 4.81 -5.44
N THR A 264 7.85 5.24 -4.38
CA THR A 264 7.65 4.48 -3.12
C THR A 264 6.16 4.30 -2.82
N GLY A 265 5.84 3.40 -1.89
CA GLY A 265 4.46 3.25 -1.39
C GLY A 265 3.52 2.49 -2.33
N GLY A 266 4.05 1.57 -3.14
CA GLY A 266 3.27 0.75 -4.06
C GLY A 266 4.16 0.09 -5.11
N TYR A 267 3.53 -0.60 -6.07
CA TYR A 267 4.20 -1.16 -7.23
C TYR A 267 3.50 -0.67 -8.51
N LEU A 268 2.67 -1.51 -9.11
CA LEU A 268 1.85 -1.16 -10.26
C LEU A 268 0.38 -1.45 -9.97
N GLU A 269 -0.49 -0.56 -10.41
CA GLU A 269 -1.87 -0.90 -10.70
C GLU A 269 -1.90 -1.58 -12.07
N LEU A 270 -2.12 -2.90 -12.09
CA LEU A 270 -2.16 -3.69 -13.31
C LEU A 270 -3.47 -3.40 -14.04
N LYS A 271 -3.36 -2.68 -15.16
CA LYS A 271 -4.45 -2.28 -16.06
C LYS A 271 -4.09 -2.57 -17.51
N GLY A 272 -5.11 -2.70 -18.34
CA GLY A 272 -4.97 -2.90 -19.78
C GLY A 272 -5.39 -4.30 -20.23
N VAL A 273 -5.34 -4.51 -21.54
CA VAL A 273 -5.90 -5.69 -22.22
C VAL A 273 -5.48 -7.01 -21.58
N ALA A 274 -4.23 -7.12 -21.12
CA ALA A 274 -3.69 -8.33 -20.51
C ALA A 274 -4.24 -8.63 -19.10
N TYR A 275 -4.83 -7.65 -18.43
CA TYR A 275 -5.22 -7.73 -17.02
C TYR A 275 -6.73 -7.57 -16.84
N ASP A 276 -7.25 -6.36 -17.06
CA ASP A 276 -8.67 -6.02 -16.85
C ASP A 276 -9.47 -5.96 -18.16
N GLY A 277 -8.83 -6.18 -19.30
CA GLY A 277 -9.46 -6.13 -20.62
C GLY A 277 -9.67 -4.70 -21.15
N ALA A 278 -9.21 -3.67 -20.44
CA ALA A 278 -9.32 -2.29 -20.91
C ALA A 278 -8.47 -2.05 -22.16
N HIS A 279 -9.06 -1.34 -23.14
CA HIS A 279 -8.36 -0.91 -24.36
C HIS A 279 -7.87 0.54 -24.24
N GLY A 280 -6.70 0.81 -24.80
CA GLY A 280 -6.10 2.15 -24.84
C GLY A 280 -4.73 2.18 -24.18
N VAL A 281 -4.10 3.35 -24.20
CA VAL A 281 -2.89 3.62 -23.43
C VAL A 281 -3.24 4.40 -22.16
N PRO A 282 -2.49 4.15 -21.08
CA PRO A 282 -1.45 3.12 -20.96
C PRO A 282 -1.95 1.75 -20.46
N GLY A 283 -1.03 0.79 -20.40
CA GLY A 283 -1.16 -0.43 -19.60
C GLY A 283 -0.98 -0.15 -18.09
N PRO A 284 -0.19 -0.95 -17.35
CA PRO A 284 0.00 -0.76 -15.92
C PRO A 284 0.42 0.65 -15.51
N LEU A 285 -0.20 1.16 -14.45
CA LEU A 285 0.03 2.50 -13.89
C LEU A 285 0.90 2.41 -12.64
N VAL A 286 1.79 3.39 -12.46
CA VAL A 286 2.49 3.58 -11.18
C VAL A 286 1.46 3.91 -10.08
N SER A 287 1.41 3.11 -9.01
CA SER A 287 0.43 3.25 -7.92
C SER A 287 0.95 3.98 -6.67
N GLY A 288 2.24 4.28 -6.62
CA GLY A 288 2.88 4.93 -5.47
C GLY A 288 3.23 6.40 -5.69
N THR A 289 3.92 6.99 -4.73
CA THR A 289 4.41 8.37 -4.78
C THR A 289 5.70 8.44 -5.58
N GLN A 290 5.65 9.07 -6.75
CA GLN A 290 6.83 9.28 -7.58
C GLN A 290 7.83 10.20 -6.86
N MET A 291 9.06 9.72 -6.72
CA MET A 291 10.19 10.47 -6.16
C MET A 291 10.95 11.21 -7.25
N PHE A 292 11.14 10.59 -8.41
CA PHE A 292 11.81 11.17 -9.56
C PHE A 292 11.35 10.48 -10.85
N GLY A 293 11.69 11.07 -11.99
CA GLY A 293 11.58 10.43 -13.30
C GLY A 293 12.47 11.12 -14.30
N THR A 294 12.40 10.73 -15.56
CA THR A 294 12.98 11.50 -16.67
C THR A 294 11.90 11.69 -17.73
N PRO A 295 11.89 12.79 -18.50
CA PRO A 295 10.88 13.03 -19.53
C PRO A 295 11.08 12.08 -20.73
N VAL A 296 10.05 11.95 -21.57
CA VAL A 296 10.10 11.09 -22.76
C VAL A 296 11.18 11.62 -23.71
N GLY A 297 12.28 10.87 -23.83
CA GLY A 297 13.42 11.16 -24.69
C GLY A 297 14.62 10.27 -24.35
N PRO A 298 15.72 10.35 -25.10
CA PRO A 298 16.94 9.60 -24.81
C PRO A 298 17.43 9.81 -23.38
N GLY A 299 17.74 8.73 -22.64
CA GLY A 299 18.36 8.82 -21.32
C GLY A 299 19.85 9.19 -21.36
N TRP A 300 20.48 8.98 -22.51
CA TRP A 300 21.89 9.32 -22.79
C TRP A 300 21.99 10.25 -23.99
N ALA A 301 22.90 11.22 -23.94
CA ALA A 301 23.15 12.13 -25.04
C ALA A 301 23.97 11.47 -26.17
N LYS A 302 23.78 11.93 -27.41
CA LYS A 302 24.73 11.71 -28.53
C LYS A 302 25.51 13.00 -28.72
N GLY A 303 26.78 12.99 -28.33
CA GLY A 303 27.50 14.25 -28.10
C GLY A 303 26.82 15.02 -26.97
N ASP A 304 26.39 16.25 -27.25
CA ASP A 304 25.71 17.11 -26.28
C ASP A 304 24.18 17.17 -26.46
N SER A 305 23.62 16.33 -27.35
CA SER A 305 22.20 16.37 -27.69
C SER A 305 21.41 15.21 -27.12
N PHE A 306 20.25 15.52 -26.55
CA PHE A 306 19.19 14.57 -26.17
C PHE A 306 18.03 14.58 -27.17
N ALA A 307 18.22 15.11 -28.38
CA ALA A 307 17.15 15.11 -29.39
C ALA A 307 16.87 13.68 -29.86
N ASP A 308 15.63 13.21 -29.67
CA ASP A 308 15.19 11.90 -30.11
C ASP A 308 15.30 11.79 -31.65
N PRO A 309 16.13 10.87 -32.18
CA PRO A 309 16.34 10.77 -33.62
C PRO A 309 15.25 9.94 -34.31
N ARG A 310 14.36 9.31 -33.55
CA ARG A 310 13.35 8.39 -34.08
C ARG A 310 12.23 9.19 -34.71
N SER A 311 11.90 8.87 -35.96
CA SER A 311 10.78 9.49 -36.68
C SER A 311 9.43 9.03 -36.16
N GLU A 312 9.39 7.82 -35.58
CA GLU A 312 8.24 7.25 -34.89
C GLU A 312 8.66 6.92 -33.46
N PRO A 313 7.85 7.20 -32.43
CA PRO A 313 8.24 7.04 -31.02
C PRO A 313 8.25 5.57 -30.55
N PHE A 314 8.29 4.61 -31.48
CA PHE A 314 8.22 3.18 -31.22
C PHE A 314 9.54 2.49 -31.55
N GLY A 315 10.10 1.76 -30.59
CA GLY A 315 11.34 1.00 -30.77
C GLY A 315 12.60 1.73 -30.31
N PRO A 316 13.76 1.04 -30.33
CA PRO A 316 14.96 1.48 -29.64
C PRO A 316 15.66 2.64 -30.34
N LEU A 317 16.50 3.35 -29.58
CA LEU A 317 17.49 4.27 -30.13
C LEU A 317 18.43 3.57 -31.15
N PRO A 318 19.06 4.32 -32.07
CA PRO A 318 20.09 3.79 -32.95
C PRO A 318 21.18 3.05 -32.17
N ALA A 319 21.53 1.83 -32.61
CA ALA A 319 22.41 0.95 -31.84
C ALA A 319 23.84 1.49 -31.67
N ASP A 320 24.28 2.39 -32.55
CA ASP A 320 25.56 3.11 -32.46
C ASP A 320 25.53 4.24 -31.41
N TRP A 321 24.34 4.75 -31.10
CA TRP A 321 24.12 5.68 -29.99
C TRP A 321 24.03 4.90 -28.69
N ALA A 322 22.97 4.10 -28.53
CA ALA A 322 22.76 3.33 -27.32
C ALA A 322 21.87 2.11 -27.58
N HIS A 323 22.13 1.01 -26.87
CA HIS A 323 21.46 -0.26 -27.16
C HIS A 323 21.29 -1.10 -25.90
N PHE A 324 20.04 -1.42 -25.56
CA PHE A 324 19.71 -2.38 -24.50
C PHE A 324 20.21 -3.78 -24.86
N LYS A 325 20.95 -4.42 -23.95
CA LYS A 325 21.49 -5.78 -24.13
C LYS A 325 20.68 -6.83 -23.37
N GLY A 326 19.96 -6.45 -22.33
CA GLY A 326 19.14 -7.33 -21.53
C GLY A 326 19.22 -7.00 -20.04
N LEU A 327 18.86 -7.98 -19.22
CA LEU A 327 18.94 -7.89 -17.77
C LEU A 327 19.68 -9.10 -17.19
N TYR A 328 20.34 -8.89 -16.06
CA TYR A 328 20.77 -9.95 -15.16
C TYR A 328 19.88 -9.94 -13.92
N GLN A 329 19.64 -11.12 -13.35
CA GLN A 329 18.94 -11.26 -12.08
C GLN A 329 19.83 -12.00 -11.08
N TYR A 330 19.93 -11.49 -9.86
CA TYR A 330 20.57 -12.18 -8.73
C TYR A 330 19.71 -12.01 -7.48
N GLY A 331 19.04 -13.10 -7.07
CA GLY A 331 17.97 -13.01 -6.06
C GLY A 331 16.87 -12.06 -6.54
N ASP A 332 16.58 -11.05 -5.72
CA ASP A 332 15.60 -9.99 -6.02
C ASP A 332 16.19 -8.79 -6.76
N GLN A 333 17.51 -8.77 -6.97
CA GLN A 333 18.18 -7.69 -7.68
C GLN A 333 18.08 -7.88 -9.19
N VAL A 334 17.73 -6.81 -9.90
CA VAL A 334 17.69 -6.76 -11.37
C VAL A 334 18.71 -5.73 -11.84
N VAL A 335 19.63 -6.15 -12.70
CA VAL A 335 20.68 -5.29 -13.28
C VAL A 335 20.37 -5.08 -14.75
N PHE A 336 20.19 -3.84 -15.18
CA PHE A 336 20.06 -3.51 -16.59
C PHE A 336 21.43 -3.50 -17.26
N SER A 337 21.54 -4.14 -18.43
CA SER A 337 22.75 -4.16 -19.23
C SER A 337 22.49 -3.49 -20.57
N TYR A 338 23.30 -2.49 -20.91
CA TYR A 338 23.19 -1.75 -22.16
C TYR A 338 24.53 -1.16 -22.58
N SER A 339 24.61 -0.66 -23.82
CA SER A 339 25.78 0.05 -24.33
C SER A 339 25.45 1.49 -24.71
N VAL A 340 26.41 2.40 -24.58
CA VAL A 340 26.32 3.83 -24.95
C VAL A 340 27.62 4.24 -25.64
N GLY A 341 27.54 4.66 -26.91
CA GLY A 341 28.71 5.10 -27.69
C GLY A 341 29.85 4.07 -27.74
N GLY A 342 29.53 2.77 -27.67
CA GLY A 342 30.48 1.67 -27.60
C GLY A 342 30.93 1.27 -26.18
N GLY A 343 30.70 2.13 -25.17
CA GLY A 343 30.90 1.79 -23.76
C GLY A 343 29.81 0.86 -23.23
N ALA A 344 30.15 -0.01 -22.28
CA ALA A 344 29.23 -0.91 -21.61
C ALA A 344 28.80 -0.35 -20.25
N VAL A 345 27.51 -0.50 -19.95
CA VAL A 345 26.88 -0.05 -18.70
C VAL A 345 26.14 -1.21 -18.06
N LEU A 346 26.38 -1.38 -16.76
CA LEU A 346 25.50 -2.12 -15.86
C LEU A 346 24.89 -1.13 -14.88
N GLU A 347 23.57 -1.19 -14.73
CA GLU A 347 22.82 -0.31 -13.84
C GLU A 347 21.96 -1.13 -12.88
N LEU A 348 22.18 -0.93 -11.58
CA LEU A 348 21.44 -1.56 -10.50
C LEU A 348 20.62 -0.51 -9.75
N PRO A 349 19.28 -0.52 -9.84
CA PRO A 349 18.44 0.25 -8.95
C PRO A 349 18.31 -0.45 -7.59
N ALA A 350 18.33 0.32 -6.50
CA ALA A 350 18.14 -0.20 -5.16
C ALA A 350 17.41 0.81 -4.26
N PHE A 351 17.06 0.39 -3.04
CA PHE A 351 16.52 1.28 -2.00
C PHE A 351 17.48 1.32 -0.81
N GLU A 352 17.94 2.51 -0.47
CA GLU A 352 19.05 2.74 0.45
C GLU A 352 18.74 3.88 1.46
N GLY A 353 19.69 4.16 2.35
CA GLY A 353 19.61 5.28 3.29
C GLY A 353 18.63 5.08 4.45
N ALA A 354 18.59 3.87 5.01
CA ALA A 354 17.60 3.45 6.03
C ALA A 354 16.15 3.59 5.54
N GLY A 355 15.94 3.33 4.25
CA GLY A 355 14.62 3.30 3.64
C GLY A 355 14.10 4.66 3.19
N LYS A 356 14.99 5.58 2.80
CA LYS A 356 14.61 6.97 2.45
C LYS A 356 14.96 7.38 1.03
N ALA A 357 15.76 6.60 0.30
CA ALA A 357 16.24 6.97 -1.03
C ALA A 357 16.22 5.79 -2.00
N ILE A 358 15.85 6.07 -3.25
CA ILE A 358 16.10 5.17 -4.38
C ILE A 358 17.48 5.51 -4.93
N SER A 359 18.38 4.51 -5.00
CA SER A 359 19.71 4.64 -5.58
C SER A 359 19.78 3.98 -6.96
N ARG A 360 20.72 4.44 -7.79
CA ARG A 360 21.10 3.82 -9.06
C ARG A 360 22.62 3.67 -9.04
N THR A 361 23.12 2.44 -8.99
CA THR A 361 24.55 2.14 -9.05
C THR A 361 24.95 1.80 -10.49
N PHE A 362 26.02 2.44 -10.98
CA PHE A 362 26.51 2.23 -12.34
C PHE A 362 27.89 1.58 -12.33
N ASN A 363 28.07 0.56 -13.16
CA ASN A 363 29.38 0.04 -13.53
C ASN A 363 29.61 0.36 -15.02
N LEU A 364 30.62 1.18 -15.28
CA LEU A 364 30.92 1.73 -16.60
C LEU A 364 32.26 1.19 -17.09
N SER A 365 32.32 0.72 -18.34
CA SER A 365 33.57 0.24 -18.95
C SER A 365 33.61 0.51 -20.45
N GLY A 366 34.82 0.60 -21.03
CA GLY A 366 34.98 0.70 -22.49
C GLY A 366 34.54 2.01 -23.13
N PHE A 367 34.33 3.08 -22.36
CA PHE A 367 34.00 4.40 -22.90
C PHE A 367 35.25 5.06 -23.53
N ALA A 368 35.19 5.38 -24.82
CA ALA A 368 36.26 6.07 -25.53
C ALA A 368 36.24 7.60 -25.35
N ALA A 369 35.11 8.15 -24.88
CA ALA A 369 34.90 9.57 -24.64
C ALA A 369 33.94 9.76 -23.45
N ALA A 370 33.82 11.00 -22.97
CA ALA A 370 32.81 11.35 -21.98
C ALA A 370 31.39 11.05 -22.50
N ALA A 371 30.52 10.59 -21.60
CA ALA A 371 29.11 10.34 -21.88
C ALA A 371 28.25 11.08 -20.86
N THR A 372 27.11 11.61 -21.32
CA THR A 372 26.19 12.42 -20.52
C THR A 372 24.85 11.71 -20.41
N MET A 373 24.30 11.64 -19.20
CA MET A 373 23.01 11.01 -18.88
C MET A 373 22.11 11.98 -18.13
N VAL A 374 20.80 11.91 -18.39
CA VAL A 374 19.79 12.46 -17.47
C VAL A 374 19.56 11.47 -16.33
N VAL A 375 20.02 11.81 -15.13
CA VAL A 375 19.95 10.91 -13.96
C VAL A 375 18.55 10.90 -13.34
N ALA A 376 17.97 12.08 -13.17
CA ALA A 376 16.66 12.28 -12.57
C ALA A 376 16.19 13.73 -12.80
N GLU A 377 14.88 13.90 -12.91
CA GLU A 377 14.15 15.14 -12.71
C GLU A 377 13.15 14.93 -11.56
N LEU A 378 13.06 15.92 -10.68
CA LEU A 378 12.19 15.86 -9.50
C LEU A 378 10.81 16.45 -9.84
N PRO A 379 9.71 15.88 -9.30
CA PRO A 379 8.37 16.43 -9.49
C PRO A 379 8.30 17.91 -9.06
N GLU A 380 7.62 18.75 -9.86
CA GLU A 380 7.40 20.18 -9.60
C GLU A 380 8.66 21.06 -9.49
N GLY A 381 9.68 20.84 -10.32
CA GLY A 381 10.75 21.81 -10.51
C GLY A 381 11.62 22.08 -9.28
N LYS A 382 11.63 21.17 -8.30
CA LYS A 382 12.64 21.17 -7.23
C LYS A 382 13.92 20.51 -7.75
N GLY A 383 14.59 21.16 -8.70
CA GLY A 383 15.91 20.77 -9.23
C GLY A 383 16.94 21.84 -8.93
#